data_AF-A0A2V5UNW5-F1
#
_entry.id   AF-A0A2V5UNW5-F1
#
_cell.length_a   1.000
_cell.length_b   1.000
_cell.length_c   1.000
_cell.angle_alpha   90.00
_cell.angle_beta   90.00
_cell.angle_gamma   90.00
#
_symmetry.space_group_name_H-M   'P 1'
#
loop_
_entity.id
_entity.type
_entity.pdbx_description
1 polymer ?
#
loop_
_entity_poly.entity_id
_entity_poly.type
_entity_poly.pdbx_seq_one_letter_code
_entity_poly.pdbx_strand_id
1 'polypeptide(L)'
;MLERDEYGYVLKIVSNFPYHPWWKLTSQLVEGFRDKKKPGLVSSVGVYSPKFGLGSFENPKMIGRGEVDAGIINPPVTAKMAMEGKGPYRERVGELRAIARFPEPDYIFWLVAEELGIHSFEELAKRKPPLILVSGRSGPTGPDTLTWTVEQVLKQYGFSYQHIESWGGKVLFPGPSVVGVPLVRSGEA
;
A
#
# COMPACT_ATOMS: atom_id res chain seq x y z
N MET A 1 9.31 20.96 13.43
CA MET A 1 10.78 21.16 13.41
C MET A 1 11.40 19.83 13.76
N LEU A 2 12.43 19.37 13.04
CA LEU A 2 13.05 18.07 13.29
C LEU A 2 13.61 18.01 14.72
N GLU A 3 13.40 16.88 15.38
CA GLU A 3 13.91 16.64 16.73
C GLU A 3 15.44 16.60 16.73
N ARG A 4 16.06 17.10 17.80
CA ARG A 4 17.52 17.14 17.97
C ARG A 4 17.92 16.74 19.38
N ASP A 5 19.05 16.04 19.48
CA ASP A 5 19.78 15.80 20.72
C ASP A 5 21.11 16.58 20.72
N GLU A 6 21.97 16.36 21.72
CA GLU A 6 23.28 17.02 21.82
C GLU A 6 24.25 16.61 20.69
N TYR A 7 23.97 15.52 19.96
CA TYR A 7 24.81 14.95 18.92
C TYR A 7 24.33 15.26 17.50
N GLY A 8 23.05 15.64 17.30
CA GLY A 8 22.49 15.87 15.96
C GLY A 8 20.97 15.79 15.87
N TYR A 9 20.45 15.46 14.68
CA TYR A 9 19.03 15.25 14.41
C TYR A 9 18.61 13.81 14.71
N VAL A 10 17.45 13.65 15.36
CA VAL A 10 16.77 12.37 15.56
C VAL A 10 15.80 12.17 14.39
N LEU A 11 16.07 11.19 13.52
CA LEU A 11 15.27 10.92 12.33
C LEU A 11 14.25 9.79 12.56
N LYS A 12 12.97 10.08 12.35
CA LYS A 12 11.85 9.14 12.47
C LYS A 12 11.34 8.76 11.08
N ILE A 13 11.47 7.49 10.72
CA ILE A 13 11.05 6.97 9.42
C ILE A 13 9.88 6.01 9.60
N VAL A 14 8.72 6.31 9.02
CA VAL A 14 7.61 5.34 8.97
C VAL A 14 7.79 4.36 7.82
N SER A 15 7.53 3.08 8.08
CA SER A 15 7.58 2.02 7.07
C SER A 15 6.28 1.20 7.09
N ASN A 16 6.39 -0.12 7.08
CA ASN A 16 5.30 -1.06 7.23
C ASN A 16 5.61 -2.00 8.41
N PHE A 17 4.86 -3.09 8.60
CA PHE A 17 5.11 -4.06 9.67
C PHE A 17 6.50 -4.72 9.57
N PRO A 18 7.08 -5.22 10.68
CA PRO A 18 8.41 -5.83 10.69
C PRO A 18 8.66 -6.98 9.70
N TYR A 19 7.61 -7.72 9.32
CA TYR A 19 7.70 -8.82 8.36
C TYR A 19 7.49 -8.38 6.91
N HIS A 20 7.11 -7.13 6.65
CA HIS A 20 6.84 -6.61 5.32
C HIS A 20 8.16 -6.28 4.56
N PRO A 21 8.26 -6.52 3.24
CA PRO A 21 9.46 -6.19 2.46
C PRO A 21 9.98 -4.75 2.64
N TRP A 22 9.08 -3.76 2.61
CA TRP A 22 9.43 -2.35 2.88
C TRP A 22 10.10 -2.12 4.24
N TRP A 23 9.76 -2.89 5.28
CA TRP A 23 10.45 -2.79 6.56
C TRP A 23 11.90 -3.22 6.44
N LYS A 24 12.17 -4.35 5.80
CA LYS A 24 13.55 -4.84 5.58
C LYS A 24 14.38 -3.79 4.85
N LEU A 25 13.85 -3.23 3.77
CA LEU A 25 14.51 -2.15 3.02
C LEU A 25 14.74 -0.91 3.89
N THR A 26 13.75 -0.48 4.67
CA THR A 26 13.88 0.70 5.55
C THR A 26 14.92 0.46 6.64
N SER A 27 14.96 -0.75 7.22
CA SER A 27 15.93 -1.11 8.25
C SER A 27 17.36 -1.12 7.73
N GLN A 28 17.58 -1.50 6.47
CA GLN A 28 18.90 -1.41 5.83
C GLN A 28 19.34 0.04 5.59
N LEU A 29 18.39 0.97 5.33
CA LEU A 29 18.73 2.40 5.23
C LEU A 29 19.29 2.96 6.55
N VAL A 30 18.86 2.42 7.70
CA VAL A 30 19.38 2.83 9.03
C VAL A 30 20.89 2.61 9.12
N GLU A 31 21.41 1.52 8.55
CA GLU A 31 22.85 1.26 8.53
C GLU A 31 23.61 2.36 7.79
N GLY A 32 23.05 2.86 6.68
CA GLY A 32 23.64 3.94 5.89
C GLY A 32 23.71 5.28 6.63
N PHE A 33 22.73 5.58 7.50
CA PHE A 33 22.74 6.79 8.34
C PHE A 33 23.72 6.68 9.52
N ARG A 34 24.09 5.46 9.94
CA ARG A 34 25.01 5.22 11.06
C ARG A 34 26.47 5.02 10.63
N ASP A 35 26.78 5.18 9.35
CA ASP A 35 28.14 5.07 8.84
C ASP A 35 29.05 6.13 9.46
N LYS A 36 29.92 5.71 10.38
CA LYS A 36 30.86 6.57 11.12
C LYS A 36 31.83 7.33 10.23
N LYS A 37 32.03 6.91 8.98
CA LYS A 37 32.91 7.60 8.02
C LYS A 37 32.24 8.83 7.41
N LYS A 38 30.90 8.93 7.51
CA LYS A 38 30.14 10.09 7.08
C LYS A 38 29.89 10.96 8.31
N PRO A 39 30.61 12.08 8.50
CA PRO A 39 30.27 13.02 9.56
C PRO A 39 28.85 13.53 9.29
N GLY A 40 27.90 13.05 10.09
CA GLY A 40 26.47 13.20 9.83
C GLY A 40 25.83 14.28 10.69
N LEU A 41 24.85 14.97 10.11
CA LEU A 41 23.87 15.80 10.83
C LEU A 41 22.91 14.96 11.69
N VAL A 42 22.77 13.65 11.41
CA VAL A 42 21.82 12.73 12.05
C VAL A 42 22.51 11.96 13.18
N SER A 43 21.98 12.06 14.40
CA SER A 43 22.50 11.37 15.59
C SER A 43 21.92 9.97 15.75
N SER A 44 20.63 9.81 15.49
CA SER A 44 19.90 8.56 15.66
C SER A 44 18.76 8.43 14.66
N VAL A 45 18.37 7.18 14.38
CA VAL A 45 17.28 6.86 13.46
C VAL A 45 16.34 5.85 14.10
N GLY A 46 15.05 6.14 14.10
CA GLY A 46 13.99 5.24 14.54
C GLY A 46 13.10 4.84 13.38
N VAL A 47 12.75 3.54 13.29
CA VAL A 47 11.78 3.03 12.31
C VAL A 47 10.44 2.78 12.99
N TYR A 48 9.39 3.43 12.50
CA TYR A 48 8.03 3.38 13.03
C TYR A 48 7.16 2.43 12.20
N SER A 49 6.46 1.54 12.90
CA SER A 49 5.40 0.71 12.31
C SER A 49 4.03 1.28 12.71
N PRO A 50 3.18 1.70 11.76
CA PRO A 50 1.85 2.21 12.10
C PRO A 50 0.95 1.11 12.64
N LYS A 51 0.10 1.44 13.63
CA LYS A 51 -0.76 0.48 14.38
C LYS A 51 -1.57 -0.46 13.48
N PHE A 52 -2.15 0.08 12.40
CA PHE A 52 -3.03 -0.69 11.51
C PHE A 52 -2.35 -1.13 10.21
N GLY A 53 -1.11 -0.69 9.96
CA GLY A 53 -0.34 -1.02 8.75
C GLY A 53 -1.08 -0.84 7.44
N LEU A 54 -1.81 0.27 7.29
CA LEU A 54 -2.35 0.70 6.00
C LEU A 54 -1.26 1.28 5.08
N GLY A 55 0.02 1.12 5.46
CA GLY A 55 1.22 1.53 4.71
C GLY A 55 1.01 2.81 3.92
N SER A 56 0.79 2.64 2.62
CA SER A 56 0.64 3.68 1.59
C SER A 56 -0.44 4.73 1.85
N PHE A 57 -1.48 4.42 2.62
CA PHE A 57 -2.52 5.39 2.98
C PHE A 57 -2.24 6.16 4.27
N GLU A 58 -1.53 5.53 5.22
CA GLU A 58 -1.26 6.15 6.52
C GLU A 58 0.08 6.88 6.55
N ASN A 59 1.10 6.34 5.88
CA ASN A 59 2.44 6.94 5.85
C ASN A 59 2.42 8.39 5.35
N PRO A 60 1.70 8.74 4.25
CA PRO A 60 1.56 10.14 3.84
C PRO A 60 0.95 11.03 4.92
N LYS A 61 0.03 10.51 5.74
CA LYS A 61 -0.60 11.29 6.82
C LYS A 61 0.36 11.56 7.96
N MET A 62 1.07 10.54 8.41
CA MET A 62 2.03 10.67 9.51
C MET A 62 3.14 11.67 9.14
N ILE A 63 3.65 11.61 7.90
CA ILE A 63 4.66 12.55 7.40
C ILE A 63 4.05 13.95 7.25
N GLY A 64 2.89 14.07 6.60
CA GLY A 64 2.26 15.36 6.33
C GLY A 64 1.80 16.10 7.58
N ARG A 65 1.54 15.38 8.68
CA ARG A 65 1.22 15.93 10.02
C ARG A 65 2.46 16.20 10.88
N GLY A 66 3.65 15.81 10.42
CA GLY A 66 4.89 15.95 11.17
C GLY A 66 5.02 15.00 12.37
N GLU A 67 4.27 13.89 12.38
CA GLU A 67 4.39 12.83 13.40
C GLU A 67 5.69 12.03 13.22
N VAL A 68 6.16 11.95 11.96
CA VAL A 68 7.43 11.37 11.53
C VAL A 68 8.04 12.25 10.44
N ASP A 69 9.34 12.10 10.19
CA ASP A 69 10.09 13.00 9.31
C ASP A 69 10.13 12.51 7.86
N ALA A 70 10.10 11.20 7.67
CA ALA A 70 10.16 10.55 6.36
C ALA A 70 9.41 9.20 6.38
N GLY A 71 9.23 8.61 5.21
CA GLY A 71 8.69 7.26 5.12
C GLY A 71 8.69 6.68 3.73
N ILE A 72 8.49 5.36 3.68
CA ILE A 72 8.30 4.65 2.42
C ILE A 72 6.83 4.75 2.01
N ILE A 73 6.60 5.22 0.79
CA ILE A 73 5.27 5.34 0.19
C ILE A 73 5.26 4.57 -1.12
N ASN A 74 4.35 3.60 -1.23
CA ASN A 74 4.14 2.82 -2.44
C ASN A 74 2.67 2.40 -2.55
N PRO A 75 1.90 2.81 -3.57
CA PRO A 75 2.35 3.51 -4.77
C PRO A 75 2.58 5.01 -4.53
N PRO A 76 3.51 5.65 -5.25
CA PRO A 76 3.86 7.07 -5.04
C PRO A 76 2.68 8.03 -5.28
N VAL A 77 1.67 7.61 -6.05
CA VAL A 77 0.46 8.40 -6.29
C VAL A 77 -0.30 8.73 -5.01
N THR A 78 -0.19 7.90 -3.95
CA THR A 78 -0.90 8.19 -2.69
C THR A 78 -0.35 9.44 -2.00
N ALA A 79 0.94 9.78 -2.18
CA ALA A 79 1.50 11.03 -1.69
C ALA A 79 0.84 12.24 -2.38
N LYS A 80 0.63 12.17 -3.70
CA LYS A 80 -0.06 13.23 -4.46
C LYS A 80 -1.53 13.33 -4.05
N MET A 81 -2.22 12.20 -3.94
CA MET A 81 -3.61 12.16 -3.48
C MET A 81 -3.75 12.75 -2.07
N ALA A 82 -2.79 12.50 -1.18
CA ALA A 82 -2.76 13.09 0.16
C ALA A 82 -2.62 14.61 0.11
N MET A 83 -1.64 15.13 -0.65
CA MET A 83 -1.45 16.58 -0.80
C MET A 83 -2.64 17.29 -1.44
N GLU A 84 -3.40 16.59 -2.31
CA GLU A 84 -4.57 17.15 -2.99
C GLU A 84 -5.90 16.88 -2.27
N GLY A 85 -5.92 16.03 -1.23
CA GLY A 85 -7.16 15.62 -0.55
C GLY A 85 -8.11 14.83 -1.46
N LYS A 86 -7.59 13.84 -2.19
CA LYS A 86 -8.34 13.03 -3.16
C LYS A 86 -8.31 11.54 -2.83
N GLY A 87 -9.24 10.80 -3.44
CA GLY A 87 -9.30 9.34 -3.31
C GLY A 87 -9.55 8.90 -1.87
N PRO A 88 -8.62 8.18 -1.22
CA PRO A 88 -8.77 7.74 0.17
C PRO A 88 -8.57 8.86 1.21
N TYR A 89 -8.16 10.06 0.80
CA TYR A 89 -7.95 11.22 1.68
C TYR A 89 -9.15 12.16 1.62
N ARG A 90 -9.78 12.43 2.77
CA ARG A 90 -10.94 13.34 2.89
C ARG A 90 -10.56 14.82 2.85
N GLU A 91 -9.30 15.12 3.13
CA GLU A 91 -8.75 16.47 3.21
C GLU A 91 -7.28 16.44 2.77
N ARG A 92 -6.73 17.61 2.43
CA ARG A 92 -5.30 17.75 2.10
C ARG A 92 -4.45 17.40 3.32
N VAL A 93 -3.34 16.70 3.10
CA VAL A 93 -2.41 16.34 4.16
C VAL A 93 -0.98 16.77 3.83
N GLY A 94 -0.55 17.84 4.51
CA GLY A 94 0.82 18.36 4.45
C GLY A 94 1.33 18.69 3.05
N GLU A 95 2.64 18.91 2.96
CA GLU A 95 3.38 19.13 1.73
C GLU A 95 4.51 18.11 1.66
N LEU A 96 4.28 17.04 0.89
CA LEU A 96 5.21 15.92 0.77
C LEU A 96 6.22 16.18 -0.35
N ARG A 97 7.46 15.70 -0.18
CA ARG A 97 8.51 15.79 -1.19
C ARG A 97 9.16 14.42 -1.36
N ALA A 98 9.37 14.03 -2.62
CA ALA A 98 10.10 12.80 -2.93
C ALA A 98 11.61 13.04 -2.71
N ILE A 99 12.26 12.15 -1.98
CA ILE A 99 13.72 12.17 -1.75
C ILE A 99 14.41 11.24 -2.74
N ALA A 100 13.90 10.03 -2.90
CA ALA A 100 14.42 9.02 -3.81
C ALA A 100 13.29 8.09 -4.29
N ARG A 101 13.54 7.40 -5.40
CA ARG A 101 12.69 6.32 -5.91
C ARG A 101 13.52 5.04 -5.99
N PHE A 102 12.98 3.93 -5.49
CA PHE A 102 13.55 2.62 -5.78
C PHE A 102 13.33 2.27 -7.26
N PRO A 103 14.38 1.87 -8.01
CA PRO A 103 14.28 1.62 -9.45
C PRO A 103 13.66 0.24 -9.74
N GLU A 104 12.55 -0.08 -9.10
CA GLU A 104 11.81 -1.33 -9.29
C GLU A 104 10.40 -0.99 -9.77
N PRO A 105 9.92 -1.63 -10.86
CA PRO A 105 8.52 -1.54 -11.23
C PRO A 105 7.67 -2.38 -10.27
N ASP A 106 6.63 -1.77 -9.71
CA ASP A 106 5.63 -2.47 -8.89
C ASP A 106 4.32 -2.54 -9.68
N TYR A 107 3.92 -3.75 -10.07
CA TYR A 107 2.75 -4.02 -10.90
C TYR A 107 1.70 -4.81 -10.13
N ILE A 108 0.45 -4.42 -10.32
CA ILE A 108 -0.70 -5.23 -9.90
C ILE A 108 -1.03 -6.16 -11.07
N PHE A 109 -0.84 -7.46 -10.86
CA PHE A 109 -1.23 -8.49 -11.80
C PHE A 109 -2.67 -8.94 -11.55
N TRP A 110 -3.44 -9.05 -12.63
CA TRP A 110 -4.77 -9.65 -12.60
C TRP A 110 -4.70 -11.03 -13.22
N LEU A 111 -5.20 -12.01 -12.47
CA LEU A 111 -5.19 -13.42 -12.86
C LEU A 111 -6.62 -13.92 -12.80
N VAL A 112 -7.00 -14.73 -13.79
CA VAL A 112 -8.31 -15.36 -13.90
C VAL A 112 -8.12 -16.81 -14.30
N ALA A 113 -8.97 -17.70 -13.80
CA ALA A 113 -8.93 -19.11 -14.18
C ALA A 113 -9.21 -19.26 -15.67
N GLU A 114 -8.42 -20.08 -16.36
CA GLU A 114 -8.50 -20.28 -17.81
C GLU A 114 -9.88 -20.80 -18.24
N GLU A 115 -10.49 -21.67 -17.43
CA GLU A 115 -11.83 -22.23 -17.63
C GLU A 115 -12.97 -21.21 -17.65
N LEU A 116 -12.77 -20.01 -17.07
CA LEU A 116 -13.74 -18.92 -17.18
C LEU A 116 -13.73 -18.33 -18.60
N GLY A 117 -12.64 -18.50 -19.36
CA GLY A 117 -12.48 -17.97 -20.72
C GLY A 117 -12.68 -16.45 -20.79
N ILE A 118 -12.32 -15.72 -19.73
CA ILE A 118 -12.43 -14.26 -19.66
C ILE A 118 -11.09 -13.65 -20.05
N HIS A 119 -11.10 -12.74 -21.02
CA HIS A 119 -9.87 -12.11 -21.53
C HIS A 119 -9.80 -10.60 -21.29
N SER A 120 -10.86 -10.00 -20.76
CA SER A 120 -10.92 -8.56 -20.47
C SER A 120 -11.94 -8.23 -19.38
N PHE A 121 -11.83 -7.05 -18.77
CA PHE A 121 -12.83 -6.57 -17.82
C PHE A 121 -14.16 -6.22 -18.48
N GLU A 122 -14.14 -5.74 -19.73
CA GLU A 122 -15.34 -5.50 -20.51
C GLU A 122 -16.13 -6.78 -20.75
N GLU A 123 -15.42 -7.88 -21.05
CA GLU A 123 -16.03 -9.19 -21.16
C GLU A 123 -16.59 -9.66 -19.82
N LEU A 124 -15.83 -9.48 -18.73
CA LEU A 124 -16.29 -9.81 -17.39
C LEU A 124 -17.59 -9.07 -17.02
N ALA A 125 -17.65 -7.76 -17.30
CA ALA A 125 -18.82 -6.92 -17.04
C ALA A 125 -20.05 -7.31 -17.90
N LYS A 126 -19.83 -7.84 -19.11
CA LYS A 126 -20.90 -8.33 -20.00
C LYS A 126 -21.41 -9.70 -19.60
N ARG A 127 -20.50 -10.66 -19.38
CA ARG A 127 -20.82 -12.07 -19.12
C ARG A 127 -21.28 -12.32 -17.70
N LYS A 128 -20.77 -11.53 -16.74
CA LYS A 128 -21.16 -11.59 -15.32
C LYS A 128 -21.11 -13.02 -14.74
N PRO A 129 -20.02 -13.77 -14.95
CA PRO A 129 -19.92 -15.14 -14.44
C PRO A 129 -19.86 -15.14 -12.90
N PRO A 130 -20.34 -16.21 -12.24
CA PRO A 130 -19.99 -16.45 -10.85
C PRO A 130 -18.48 -16.70 -10.76
N LEU A 131 -17.78 -15.94 -9.92
CA LEU A 131 -16.35 -16.12 -9.63
C LEU A 131 -16.04 -15.74 -8.18
N ILE A 132 -14.89 -16.18 -7.67
CA ILE A 132 -14.37 -15.73 -6.39
C ILE A 132 -13.23 -14.75 -6.65
N LEU A 133 -13.44 -13.47 -6.30
CA LEU A 133 -12.39 -12.47 -6.42
C LEU A 133 -11.58 -12.43 -5.13
N VAL A 134 -10.29 -12.73 -5.23
CA VAL A 134 -9.33 -12.56 -4.14
C VAL A 134 -8.66 -11.19 -4.25
N SER A 135 -8.75 -10.39 -3.19
CA SER A 135 -8.12 -9.07 -3.11
C SER A 135 -7.19 -8.95 -1.90
N GLY A 136 -6.70 -7.74 -1.62
CA GLY A 136 -5.91 -7.40 -0.45
C GLY A 136 -6.68 -7.53 0.87
N ARG A 137 -6.29 -6.74 1.87
CA ARG A 137 -6.96 -6.73 3.18
C ARG A 137 -8.08 -5.70 3.20
N SER A 138 -9.21 -6.07 3.79
CA SER A 138 -10.22 -5.14 4.28
C SER A 138 -10.44 -5.39 5.78
N GLY A 139 -10.44 -4.34 6.59
CA GLY A 139 -10.55 -4.45 8.04
C GLY A 139 -11.28 -3.28 8.69
N PRO A 140 -11.22 -3.15 10.03
CA PRO A 140 -11.96 -2.11 10.77
C PRO A 140 -11.61 -0.67 10.37
N THR A 141 -10.43 -0.46 9.78
CA THR A 141 -9.96 0.84 9.29
C THR A 141 -10.18 1.03 7.79
N GLY A 142 -10.94 0.14 7.15
CA GLY A 142 -11.22 0.14 5.73
C GLY A 142 -10.28 -0.76 4.91
N PRO A 143 -10.37 -0.66 3.57
CA PRO A 143 -9.52 -1.41 2.65
C PRO A 143 -8.08 -0.90 2.69
N ASP A 144 -7.14 -1.81 2.46
CA ASP A 144 -5.78 -1.42 2.11
C ASP A 144 -5.71 -0.82 0.69
N THR A 145 -4.51 -0.40 0.28
CA THR A 145 -4.31 0.24 -1.01
C THR A 145 -4.56 -0.69 -2.19
N LEU A 146 -4.29 -1.99 -2.05
CA LEU A 146 -4.55 -2.96 -3.11
C LEU A 146 -6.06 -3.14 -3.30
N THR A 147 -6.79 -3.40 -2.21
CA THR A 147 -8.25 -3.55 -2.24
C THR A 147 -8.93 -2.28 -2.75
N TRP A 148 -8.52 -1.10 -2.30
CA TRP A 148 -9.07 0.14 -2.84
C TRP A 148 -8.80 0.29 -4.34
N THR A 149 -7.59 -0.04 -4.80
CA THR A 149 -7.21 0.07 -6.22
C THR A 149 -8.00 -0.90 -7.10
N VAL A 150 -8.15 -2.15 -6.66
CA VAL A 150 -8.99 -3.16 -7.33
C VAL A 150 -10.40 -2.61 -7.50
N GLU A 151 -11.01 -2.06 -6.45
CA GLU A 151 -12.35 -1.48 -6.55
C GLU A 151 -12.44 -0.30 -7.54
N GLN A 152 -11.42 0.58 -7.58
CA GLN A 152 -11.39 1.67 -8.55
C GLN A 152 -11.34 1.15 -9.99
N VAL A 153 -10.58 0.08 -10.25
CA VAL A 153 -10.51 -0.54 -11.58
C VAL A 153 -11.88 -1.10 -11.98
N LEU A 154 -12.53 -1.90 -11.12
CA LEU A 154 -13.85 -2.46 -11.44
C LEU A 154 -14.89 -1.36 -11.74
N LYS A 155 -14.84 -0.25 -10.98
CA LYS A 155 -15.71 0.91 -11.19
C LYS A 155 -15.55 1.54 -12.57
N GLN A 156 -14.34 1.57 -13.13
CA GLN A 156 -14.13 2.05 -14.51
C GLN A 156 -14.86 1.18 -15.54
N TYR A 157 -15.09 -0.08 -15.23
CA TYR A 157 -15.82 -1.04 -16.07
C TYR A 157 -17.30 -1.18 -15.71
N GLY A 158 -17.82 -0.31 -14.85
CA GLY A 158 -19.25 -0.24 -14.52
C GLY A 158 -19.75 -1.28 -13.53
N PHE A 159 -18.85 -1.91 -12.75
CA PHE A 159 -19.25 -2.84 -11.69
C PHE A 159 -18.40 -2.69 -10.42
N SER A 160 -18.71 -3.48 -9.39
CA SER A 160 -18.08 -3.40 -8.07
C SER A 160 -18.04 -4.78 -7.41
N TYR A 161 -17.49 -4.86 -6.20
CA TYR A 161 -17.53 -6.08 -5.38
C TYR A 161 -18.95 -6.60 -5.16
N GLN A 162 -19.91 -5.71 -4.87
CA GLN A 162 -21.30 -6.09 -4.67
C GLN A 162 -21.94 -6.67 -5.94
N HIS A 163 -21.50 -6.20 -7.12
CA HIS A 163 -21.97 -6.78 -8.38
C HIS A 163 -21.45 -8.22 -8.55
N ILE A 164 -20.18 -8.50 -8.21
CA ILE A 164 -19.63 -9.86 -8.25
C ILE A 164 -20.45 -10.80 -7.36
N GLU A 165 -20.80 -10.37 -6.15
CA GLU A 165 -21.69 -11.14 -5.25
C GLU A 165 -23.07 -11.35 -5.87
N SER A 166 -23.65 -10.32 -6.51
CA SER A 166 -24.94 -10.42 -7.19
C SER A 166 -24.94 -11.36 -8.40
N TRP A 167 -23.77 -11.65 -8.98
CA TRP A 167 -23.60 -12.60 -10.08
C TRP A 167 -23.48 -14.06 -9.59
N GLY A 168 -23.64 -14.29 -8.29
CA GLY A 168 -23.42 -15.59 -7.65
C GLY A 168 -21.96 -15.86 -7.26
N GLY A 169 -21.11 -14.83 -7.34
CA GLY A 169 -19.71 -14.89 -6.92
C GLY A 169 -19.48 -14.58 -5.43
N LYS A 170 -18.21 -14.46 -5.06
CA LYS A 170 -17.77 -14.03 -3.71
C LYS A 170 -16.57 -13.10 -3.82
N VAL A 171 -16.33 -12.29 -2.78
CA VAL A 171 -15.12 -11.48 -2.65
C VAL A 171 -14.42 -11.83 -1.35
N LEU A 172 -13.14 -12.22 -1.45
CA LEU A 172 -12.29 -12.59 -0.33
C LEU A 172 -11.23 -11.52 -0.09
N PHE A 173 -10.97 -11.23 1.18
CA PHE A 173 -9.97 -10.25 1.61
C PHE A 173 -8.88 -10.88 2.51
N PRO A 174 -8.16 -11.92 2.04
CA PRO A 174 -7.20 -12.66 2.87
C PRO A 174 -5.95 -11.85 3.24
N GLY A 175 -5.74 -10.68 2.61
CA GLY A 175 -4.56 -9.85 2.82
C GLY A 175 -3.52 -10.05 1.73
N PRO A 176 -2.22 -10.18 2.08
CA PRO A 176 -1.14 -10.12 1.09
C PRO A 176 -1.19 -11.30 0.10
N SER A 177 -0.56 -11.13 -1.06
CA SER A 177 -0.53 -12.13 -2.15
C SER A 177 0.01 -13.49 -1.72
N VAL A 178 0.92 -13.53 -0.73
CA VAL A 178 1.43 -14.79 -0.13
C VAL A 178 0.35 -15.63 0.55
N VAL A 179 -0.82 -15.04 0.84
CA VAL A 179 -2.01 -15.75 1.34
C VAL A 179 -3.03 -15.92 0.21
N GLY A 180 -3.29 -14.86 -0.57
CA GLY A 180 -4.31 -14.88 -1.61
C GLY A 180 -4.02 -15.81 -2.79
N VAL A 181 -2.78 -15.84 -3.29
CA VAL A 181 -2.40 -16.68 -4.44
C VAL A 181 -2.52 -18.18 -4.14
N PRO A 182 -2.10 -18.69 -2.96
CA PRO A 182 -2.36 -20.07 -2.58
C PRO A 182 -3.83 -20.49 -2.66
N LEU A 183 -4.78 -19.64 -2.25
CA LEU A 183 -6.23 -19.95 -2.30
C LEU A 183 -6.71 -20.18 -3.74
N VAL A 184 -6.24 -19.35 -4.67
CA VAL A 184 -6.56 -19.51 -6.10
C VAL A 184 -5.93 -20.79 -6.65
N ARG A 185 -4.71 -21.12 -6.22
CA ARG A 185 -4.01 -22.33 -6.67
C ARG A 185 -4.59 -23.62 -6.11
N SER A 186 -5.18 -23.60 -4.91
CA SER A 186 -5.82 -24.75 -4.29
C SER A 186 -7.26 -24.97 -4.72
N GLY A 187 -7.85 -24.03 -5.48
CA GLY A 187 -9.26 -24.06 -5.88
C GLY A 187 -10.22 -23.66 -4.74
N GLU A 188 -9.70 -23.10 -3.65
CA GLU A 188 -10.51 -22.50 -2.59
C GLU A 188 -11.06 -21.12 -3.00
N ALA A 189 -10.47 -20.53 -4.04
CA ALA A 189 -10.89 -19.31 -4.73
C ALA A 189 -10.71 -19.42 -6.25
#